data_AF-A0A087V0B1-F1
#
_entry.id   AF-A0A087V0B1-F1
#
_cell.length_a   1.000
_cell.length_b   1.000
_cell.length_c   1.000
_cell.angle_alpha   90.00
_cell.angle_beta   90.00
_cell.angle_gamma   90.00
#
_symmetry.space_group_name_H-M   'P 1'
#
loop_
_entity.id
_entity.type
_entity.pdbx_description
1 polymer ?
#
loop_
_entity_poly.entity_id
_entity_poly.type
_entity_poly.pdbx_seq_one_letter_code
_entity_poly.pdbx_strand_id
1 'polypeptide(L)'
;MLNKAIGFANELLLSLTVLVTTAACSLSNEACFDLGLRRADLQCTWCEKLAQFQLDDILKDSCLSCCGVKAVKEPVKKYPQARLEVCG
;
A
#
# COMPACT_ATOMS: atom_id res chain seq x y z
N MET A 1 -3.31 -17.76 -41.73
CA MET A 1 -3.52 -16.50 -40.96
C MET A 1 -4.10 -16.73 -39.56
N LEU A 2 -4.77 -17.85 -39.30
CA LEU A 2 -5.34 -18.22 -37.99
C LEU A 2 -4.30 -18.31 -36.85
N ASN A 3 -3.16 -18.97 -37.07
CA ASN A 3 -2.14 -19.18 -36.03
C ASN A 3 -1.49 -17.88 -35.54
N LYS A 4 -1.48 -16.83 -36.37
CA LYS A 4 -0.92 -15.53 -36.01
C LYS A 4 -1.85 -14.79 -35.04
N ALA A 5 -3.17 -14.88 -35.26
CA ALA A 5 -4.18 -14.30 -34.36
C ALA A 5 -4.22 -15.01 -32.99
N ILE A 6 -4.01 -16.33 -32.97
CA ILE A 6 -3.94 -17.12 -31.73
C ILE A 6 -2.71 -16.72 -30.90
N GLY A 7 -1.55 -16.49 -31.54
CA GLY A 7 -0.35 -15.99 -30.87
C GLY A 7 -0.55 -14.61 -30.24
N PHE A 8 -1.14 -13.67 -30.98
CA PHE A 8 -1.45 -12.33 -30.45
C PHE A 8 -2.44 -12.34 -29.29
N ALA A 9 -3.47 -13.20 -29.35
CA ALA A 9 -4.42 -13.36 -28.25
C ALA A 9 -3.75 -13.93 -26.99
N ASN A 10 -2.80 -14.86 -27.13
CA ASN A 10 -2.10 -15.46 -26.00
C ASN A 10 -1.13 -14.48 -25.32
N GLU A 11 -0.43 -13.64 -26.09
CA GLU A 11 0.42 -12.56 -25.56
C GLU A 11 -0.41 -11.50 -24.82
N LEU A 12 -1.59 -11.15 -25.37
CA LEU A 12 -2.51 -10.22 -24.71
C LEU A 12 -3.11 -10.82 -23.43
N LEU A 13 -3.41 -12.12 -23.44
CA LEU A 13 -3.95 -12.82 -22.28
C LEU A 13 -2.89 -12.92 -21.16
N LEU A 14 -1.64 -13.24 -21.51
CA LEU A 14 -0.50 -13.27 -20.59
C LEU A 14 -0.27 -11.91 -19.93
N SER A 15 -0.21 -10.83 -20.73
CA SER A 15 -0.03 -9.47 -20.20
C SER A 15 -1.18 -9.01 -19.29
N LEU A 16 -2.42 -9.37 -19.62
CA LEU A 16 -3.59 -9.07 -18.77
C LEU A 16 -3.52 -9.80 -17.44
N THR A 17 -3.10 -11.08 -17.41
CA THR A 17 -2.96 -11.83 -16.16
C THR A 17 -1.90 -11.23 -15.23
N VAL A 18 -0.76 -10.79 -15.78
CA VAL A 18 0.29 -10.12 -15.00
C VAL A 18 -0.24 -8.81 -14.39
N LEU A 19 -0.95 -8.01 -15.18
CA LEU A 19 -1.51 -6.73 -14.69
C LEU A 19 -2.49 -6.94 -13.54
N VAL A 20 -3.36 -7.96 -13.61
CA VAL A 20 -4.31 -8.30 -12.54
C VAL A 20 -3.59 -8.76 -11.27
N THR A 21 -2.50 -9.52 -11.37
CA THR A 21 -1.72 -9.92 -10.18
C THR A 21 -0.98 -8.75 -9.52
N THR A 22 -0.60 -7.73 -10.28
CA THR A 22 0.05 -6.52 -9.74
C THR A 22 -0.95 -5.51 -9.16
N ALA A 23 -2.25 -5.69 -9.39
CA ALA A 23 -3.29 -4.92 -8.73
C ALA A 23 -3.43 -5.40 -7.27
N ALA A 24 -2.43 -5.03 -6.48
CA ALA A 24 -2.37 -5.00 -5.02
C ALA A 24 -3.36 -5.95 -4.32
N CYS A 25 -2.95 -7.20 -4.12
CA CYS A 25 -3.59 -8.06 -3.14
C CYS A 25 -3.47 -7.37 -1.77
N SER A 26 -4.60 -6.84 -1.28
CA SER A 26 -4.70 -6.33 0.08
C SER A 26 -4.73 -7.50 1.05
N LEU A 27 -3.82 -7.51 2.02
CA LEU A 27 -3.82 -8.51 3.10
C LEU A 27 -5.08 -8.35 3.99
N SER A 28 -5.42 -9.33 4.83
CA SER A 28 -6.45 -9.09 5.88
C SER A 28 -5.91 -8.15 6.98
N ASN A 29 -6.77 -7.66 7.86
CA ASN A 29 -6.31 -6.81 8.98
C ASN A 29 -5.43 -7.61 9.95
N GLU A 30 -5.80 -8.86 10.17
CA GLU A 30 -5.13 -9.81 11.04
C GLU A 30 -3.74 -10.15 10.49
N ALA A 31 -3.64 -10.44 9.18
CA ALA A 31 -2.36 -10.75 8.54
C ALA A 31 -1.39 -9.55 8.56
N CYS A 32 -1.90 -8.33 8.41
CA CYS A 32 -1.07 -7.14 8.61
C CYS A 32 -0.63 -6.97 10.06
N PHE A 33 -1.53 -7.24 11.02
CA PHE A 33 -1.22 -7.15 12.44
C PHE A 33 -0.15 -8.15 12.87
N ASP A 34 -0.18 -9.37 12.33
CA ASP A 34 0.85 -10.40 12.56
C ASP A 34 2.23 -9.97 12.03
N LEU A 35 2.27 -9.12 11.02
CA LEU A 35 3.49 -8.49 10.49
C LEU A 35 3.88 -7.21 11.25
N GLY A 36 3.15 -6.84 12.32
CA GLY A 36 3.34 -5.60 13.08
C GLY A 36 2.83 -4.34 12.37
N LEU A 37 2.05 -4.48 11.29
CA LEU A 37 1.53 -3.40 10.47
C LEU A 37 0.06 -3.12 10.80
N ARG A 38 -0.24 -1.90 11.25
CA ARG A 38 -1.61 -1.51 11.60
C ARG A 38 -2.31 -0.80 10.43
N ARG A 39 -3.13 -1.52 9.67
CA ARG A 39 -3.82 -0.97 8.47
C ARG A 39 -4.59 0.33 8.73
N ALA A 40 -5.27 0.47 9.88
CA ALA A 40 -6.07 1.65 10.21
C ALA A 40 -5.28 2.97 10.18
N ASP A 41 -4.00 2.92 10.55
CA ASP A 41 -3.13 4.11 10.72
C ASP A 41 -1.99 4.16 9.67
N LEU A 42 -1.79 3.06 8.92
CA LEU A 42 -0.67 2.90 7.99
C LEU A 42 -0.92 3.60 6.66
N GLN A 43 -0.27 4.76 6.50
CA GLN A 43 -0.24 5.51 5.24
C GLN A 43 0.89 4.99 4.35
N CYS A 44 0.66 4.85 3.04
CA CYS A 44 1.67 4.31 2.12
C CYS A 44 2.97 5.12 2.06
N THR A 45 2.95 6.40 2.43
CA THR A 45 4.17 7.24 2.58
C THR A 45 5.14 6.71 3.64
N TRP A 46 4.66 5.92 4.61
CA TRP A 46 5.54 5.26 5.57
C TRP A 46 6.33 4.12 4.95
N CYS A 47 5.79 3.44 3.94
CA CYS A 47 6.49 2.37 3.23
C CYS A 47 7.73 2.91 2.49
N GLU A 48 7.68 4.15 1.99
CA GLU A 48 8.83 4.83 1.37
C GLU A 48 9.93 5.17 2.38
N LYS A 49 9.56 5.43 3.65
CA LYS A 49 10.53 5.76 4.71
C LYS A 49 11.29 4.54 5.22
N LEU A 50 10.85 3.31 4.92
CA LEU A 50 11.52 2.08 5.36
C LEU A 50 12.98 2.01 4.91
N ALA A 51 13.30 2.56 3.73
CA ALA A 51 14.67 2.61 3.21
C ALA A 51 15.63 3.40 4.12
N GLN A 52 15.12 4.39 4.87
CA GLN A 52 15.93 5.15 5.83
C GLN A 52 16.44 4.28 7.00
N PHE A 53 15.77 3.15 7.23
CA PHE A 53 16.05 2.20 8.30
C PHE A 53 16.56 0.86 7.78
N GLN A 54 16.82 0.73 6.47
CA GLN A 54 17.26 -0.51 5.81
C GLN A 54 16.26 -1.67 6.02
N LEU A 55 14.96 -1.33 6.05
CA LEU A 55 13.85 -2.29 6.21
C LEU A 55 13.09 -2.53 4.91
N ASP A 56 13.46 -1.86 3.82
CA ASP A 56 12.74 -1.93 2.56
C ASP A 56 12.77 -3.32 1.93
N ASP A 57 13.90 -4.02 2.00
CA ASP A 57 14.02 -5.39 1.47
C ASP A 57 13.12 -6.41 2.19
N ILE A 58 12.73 -6.12 3.43
CA ILE A 58 11.99 -7.07 4.30
C ILE A 58 10.50 -6.70 4.37
N LEU A 59 10.18 -5.40 4.46
CA LEU A 59 8.85 -4.93 4.84
C LEU A 59 8.15 -4.12 3.75
N LYS A 60 8.83 -3.69 2.68
CA LYS A 60 8.21 -2.76 1.72
C LYS A 60 6.99 -3.35 1.03
N ASP A 61 7.09 -4.58 0.55
CA ASP A 61 5.98 -5.23 -0.16
C ASP A 61 4.79 -5.48 0.77
N SER A 62 5.05 -6.03 1.97
CA SER A 62 4.02 -6.20 3.00
C SER A 62 3.39 -4.88 3.43
N CYS A 63 4.20 -3.82 3.56
CA CYS A 63 3.71 -2.48 3.88
C CYS A 63 2.78 -1.95 2.78
N LEU A 64 3.15 -2.10 1.50
CA LEU A 64 2.34 -1.69 0.36
C LEU A 64 1.02 -2.48 0.27
N SER A 65 1.03 -3.77 0.64
CA SER A 65 -0.18 -4.60 0.73
C SER A 65 -1.05 -4.31 1.96
N CYS A 66 -0.53 -3.58 2.96
CA CYS A 66 -1.23 -3.23 4.20
C CYS A 66 -1.68 -1.77 4.27
N CYS A 67 -1.03 -0.86 3.55
CA CYS A 67 -1.29 0.57 3.65
C CYS A 67 -2.56 0.98 2.89
N GLY A 68 -3.23 2.01 3.38
CA GLY A 68 -4.35 2.64 2.67
C GLY A 68 -3.86 3.77 1.76
N VAL A 69 -4.30 3.78 0.50
CA VAL A 69 -4.33 5.02 -0.30
C VAL A 69 -5.36 5.92 0.37
N LYS A 70 -4.91 7.01 0.99
CA LYS A 70 -5.67 7.78 1.97
C LYS A 70 -7.15 7.94 1.58
N ALA A 71 -8.04 7.66 2.54
CA ALA A 71 -9.35 8.29 2.56
C ALA A 71 -9.15 9.80 2.35
N VAL A 72 -10.00 10.40 1.51
CA VAL A 72 -10.00 11.83 1.17
C VAL A 72 -9.59 12.62 2.41
N LYS A 73 -8.47 13.35 2.33
CA LYS A 73 -8.00 14.17 3.46
C LYS A 73 -9.19 15.02 3.90
N GLU A 74 -9.74 14.75 5.08
CA GLU A 74 -10.64 15.71 5.69
C GLU A 74 -9.90 17.05 5.71
N PRO A 75 -10.60 18.16 5.42
CA PRO A 75 -9.97 19.47 5.43
C PRO A 75 -9.25 19.65 6.76
N VAL A 76 -7.97 20.03 6.69
CA VAL A 76 -7.13 20.19 7.89
C VAL A 76 -7.82 21.18 8.82
N LYS A 77 -8.36 20.66 9.93
CA LYS A 77 -9.03 21.48 10.93
C LYS A 77 -7.98 22.37 11.61
N LYS A 78 -8.05 23.67 11.35
CA LYS A 78 -7.21 24.68 12.03
C LYS A 78 -7.83 25.00 13.38
N TYR A 79 -7.07 24.76 14.45
CA TYR A 79 -7.44 25.20 15.79
C TYR A 79 -6.74 26.54 16.09
N PRO A 80 -7.41 27.49 16.78
CA PRO A 80 -6.86 28.82 17.01
C PRO A 80 -5.64 28.83 17.94
N GLN A 81 -5.53 27.84 18.82
CA GLN A 81 -4.46 27.74 19.81
C GLN A 81 -4.26 26.28 20.25
N ALA A 82 -3.02 25.92 20.57
CA ALA A 82 -2.68 24.74 21.36
C ALA A 82 -2.05 25.21 22.69
N ARG A 83 -2.52 24.70 23.82
CA ARG A 83 -1.95 24.97 25.15
C ARG A 83 -1.33 23.68 25.67
N LEU A 84 -0.03 23.68 25.92
CA LEU A 84 0.67 22.59 26.58
C LEU A 84 0.69 22.86 28.08
N GLU A 85 0.14 21.94 28.88
CA GLU A 85 0.19 22.01 30.34
C GLU A 85 1.17 20.94 30.83
N VAL A 86 2.04 21.32 31.76
CA VAL A 86 2.91 20.38 32.46
C VAL A 86 2.22 20.02 33.78
N CYS A 87 1.82 18.77 33.94
CA CYS A 87 1.35 18.28 35.23
C CYS A 87 2.57 18.07 36.14
N GLY A 88 2.57 18.75 37.29
CA GLY A 88 3.54 18.55 38.38
C GLY A 88 3.05 17.54 39.41
#